data_AF-A0A3C1VRH6-F1
#
_entry.id   AF-A0A3C1VRH6-F1
#
_cell.length_a   1.000
_cell.length_b   1.000
_cell.length_c   1.000
_cell.angle_alpha   90.00
_cell.angle_beta   90.00
_cell.angle_gamma   90.00
#
_symmetry.space_group_name_H-M   'P 1'
#
loop_
_entity.id
_entity.type
_entity.pdbx_description
1 polymer ?
#
loop_
_entity_poly.entity_id
_entity_poly.type
_entity_poly.pdbx_seq_one_letter_code
_entity_poly.pdbx_strand_id
1 'polypeptide(L)' 'DKALPRFTIPWQWAGTPAVLQSRATDSTGNVQPTREAVIAAKGTINRYHNPCIQSWGVSPSGEVTNVYV' A
#
# COMPACT_ATOMS: atom_id res chain seq x y z
N ASP A 1 19.95 -11.52 -0.91
CA ASP A 1 19.08 -10.57 -0.19
C ASP A 1 18.25 -9.61 -1.03
N LYS A 2 18.50 -9.40 -2.32
CA LYS A 2 17.64 -8.53 -3.15
C LYS A 2 16.94 -9.35 -4.23
N ALA A 3 15.71 -9.75 -3.93
CA ALA A 3 14.79 -10.45 -4.81
C ALA A 3 13.35 -10.08 -4.42
N LEU A 4 12.38 -10.29 -5.31
CA LEU A 4 10.98 -10.04 -5.00
C LEU A 4 10.44 -11.10 -4.03
N PRO A 5 9.98 -10.74 -2.82
CA PRO A 5 9.28 -11.68 -1.95
C PRO A 5 7.80 -11.77 -2.34
N ARG A 6 7.21 -12.95 -2.16
CA ARG A 6 5.76 -13.15 -2.24
C ARG A 6 5.19 -13.28 -0.83
N PHE A 7 4.03 -12.68 -0.58
CA PHE A 7 3.28 -12.83 0.66
C PHE A 7 1.81 -13.12 0.37
N THR A 8 1.10 -13.66 1.35
CA THR A 8 -0.36 -13.88 1.30
C THR A 8 -0.91 -13.76 2.71
N ILE A 9 -2.07 -13.12 2.85
CA ILE A 9 -2.79 -13.01 4.11
C ILE A 9 -4.22 -13.50 3.84
N PRO A 10 -4.63 -14.67 4.39
CA PRO A 10 -6.01 -15.12 4.28
C PRO A 10 -6.94 -14.11 4.93
N TRP A 11 -8.02 -13.77 4.24
CA TRP A 11 -9.01 -12.82 4.72
C TRP A 11 -10.41 -13.33 4.40
N GLN A 12 -11.22 -13.52 5.44
CA GLN A 12 -12.65 -13.79 5.28
C GLN A 12 -13.39 -12.46 5.12
N TRP A 13 -13.69 -12.10 3.89
CA TRP A 13 -14.39 -10.86 3.59
C TRP A 13 -15.89 -10.98 3.88
N ALA A 14 -16.42 -10.08 4.70
CA ALA A 14 -17.83 -10.05 5.10
C ALA A 14 -18.74 -9.28 4.12
N GLY A 15 -18.24 -8.91 2.93
CA GLY A 15 -19.00 -8.14 1.94
C GLY A 15 -19.13 -6.63 2.24
N THR A 16 -18.52 -6.15 3.31
CA THR A 16 -18.49 -4.71 3.65
C THR A 16 -17.40 -3.97 2.88
N PRO A 17 -17.54 -2.67 2.58
CA PRO A 17 -16.46 -1.89 1.99
C PRO A 17 -15.16 -2.01 2.80
N ALA A 18 -14.03 -2.09 2.13
CA ALA A 18 -12.71 -2.19 2.76
C ALA A 18 -11.66 -1.41 1.98
N VAL A 19 -10.58 -1.02 2.65
CA VAL A 19 -9.36 -0.52 2.00
C VAL A 19 -8.22 -1.47 2.33
N LEU A 20 -7.66 -2.10 1.30
CA LEU A 20 -6.52 -3.00 1.43
C LEU A 20 -5.21 -2.24 1.23
N GLN A 21 -4.28 -2.45 2.15
CA GLN A 21 -2.94 -1.90 2.11
C GLN A 21 -1.92 -2.98 2.49
N SER A 22 -0.69 -2.82 2.00
CA SER A 22 0.46 -3.62 2.44
C SER A 22 1.61 -2.70 2.82
N ARG A 23 2.43 -3.13 3.78
CA ARG A 23 3.56 -2.35 4.28
C ARG A 23 4.76 -3.27 4.50
N ALA A 24 5.80 -3.08 3.69
CA ALA A 24 7.03 -3.85 3.80
C ALA A 24 7.94 -3.36 4.95
N THR A 25 8.74 -4.27 5.49
CA THR A 25 9.88 -3.97 6.36
C THR A 25 11.07 -4.79 5.87
N ASP A 26 12.24 -4.16 5.71
CA ASP A 26 13.46 -4.82 5.24
C ASP A 26 14.37 -5.29 6.39
N SER A 27 15.44 -6.01 6.05
CA SER A 27 16.43 -6.52 7.01
C SER A 27 17.21 -5.44 7.77
N THR A 28 17.16 -4.19 7.30
CA THR A 28 17.80 -3.04 7.96
C THR A 28 16.81 -2.24 8.81
N GLY A 29 15.56 -2.69 8.91
CA GLY A 29 14.52 -2.05 9.72
C GLY A 29 13.80 -0.90 9.02
N ASN A 30 14.02 -0.66 7.72
CA ASN A 30 13.27 0.36 7.01
C ASN A 30 11.82 -0.09 6.84
N VAL A 31 10.87 0.77 7.19
CA VAL A 31 9.43 0.54 7.03
C VAL A 31 8.92 1.35 5.85
N GLN A 32 8.13 0.72 4.98
CA GLN A 32 7.54 1.39 3.82
C GLN A 32 6.67 2.61 4.27
N PRO A 33 6.88 3.81 3.70
CA PRO A 33 6.23 5.02 4.16
C PRO A 33 4.78 5.15 3.67
N THR A 34 3.96 5.91 4.39
CA THR A 34 2.63 6.33 3.92
C THR A 34 2.76 7.33 2.77
N ARG A 35 1.67 7.50 2.00
CA ARG A 35 1.61 8.53 0.95
C ARG A 35 1.84 9.92 1.51
N GLU A 36 1.21 10.24 2.64
CA GLU A 36 1.38 11.52 3.34
C GLU A 36 2.84 11.76 3.74
N ALA A 37 3.53 10.77 4.29
CA ALA A 37 4.93 10.89 4.67
C ALA A 37 5.84 11.15 3.46
N VAL A 38 5.57 10.49 2.33
CA VAL A 38 6.31 10.74 1.08
C VAL A 38 6.06 12.15 0.56
N ILE A 39 4.80 12.62 0.57
CA ILE A 39 4.44 13.97 0.14
C ILE A 39 5.07 15.02 1.04
N ALA A 40 5.04 14.83 2.36
CA ALA A 40 5.66 15.75 3.32
C ALA A 40 7.18 15.87 3.07
N ALA A 41 7.85 14.77 2.73
CA ALA A 41 9.29 14.77 2.50
C ALA A 41 9.70 15.22 1.09
N LYS A 42 8.87 14.98 0.06
CA LYS A 42 9.27 15.10 -1.36
C LYS A 42 8.36 15.97 -2.22
N GLY A 43 7.25 16.46 -1.67
CA GLY A 43 6.22 17.17 -2.41
C GLY A 43 5.40 16.25 -3.34
N THR A 44 4.52 16.87 -4.13
CA THR A 44 3.54 16.17 -4.99
C THR A 44 4.03 15.94 -6.42
N ILE A 45 5.14 16.59 -6.82
CA ILE A 45 5.67 16.55 -8.20
C ILE A 45 6.77 15.50 -8.40
N ASN A 46 7.03 14.67 -7.39
CA ASN A 46 8.09 13.68 -7.47
C ASN A 46 7.74 12.56 -8.48
N ARG A 47 8.50 12.49 -9.58
CA ARG A 47 8.27 11.54 -10.69
C ARG A 47 8.89 10.15 -10.44
N TYR A 48 9.94 10.07 -9.62
CA TYR A 48 10.71 8.84 -9.40
C TYR A 48 10.74 8.46 -7.93
N HIS A 49 10.97 7.17 -7.64
CA HIS A 49 11.04 6.65 -6.27
C HIS A 49 9.85 7.10 -5.41
N ASN A 50 8.66 6.62 -5.79
CA ASN A 50 7.43 6.76 -5.03
C ASN A 50 7.11 5.44 -4.30
N PRO A 51 7.73 5.16 -3.13
CA PRO A 51 7.56 3.91 -2.40
C PRO A 51 6.33 3.92 -1.49
N CYS A 52 5.40 4.86 -1.65
CA CYS A 52 4.27 4.96 -0.74
C CYS A 52 3.44 3.67 -0.70
N ILE A 53 2.85 3.39 0.45
CA ILE A 53 1.83 2.34 0.57
C ILE A 53 0.73 2.58 -0.46
N GLN A 54 0.44 1.55 -1.27
CA GLN A 54 -0.68 1.54 -2.21
C GLN A 54 -1.97 1.15 -1.48
N SER A 55 -3.07 1.79 -1.84
CA SER A 55 -4.39 1.53 -1.27
C SER A 55 -5.37 1.04 -2.34
N TRP A 56 -6.10 -0.02 -2.04
CA TRP A 56 -7.12 -0.59 -2.92
C TRP A 56 -8.47 -0.56 -2.23
N GLY A 57 -9.41 0.19 -2.78
CA GLY A 57 -10.79 0.21 -2.30
C GLY A 57 -11.53 -1.00 -2.84
N VAL A 58 -12.13 -1.80 -1.96
CA VAL A 58 -12.99 -2.93 -2.29
C VAL A 58 -14.43 -2.53 -2.00
N SER A 59 -15.27 -2.51 -3.03
CA SER A 59 -16.71 -2.23 -2.90
C SER A 59 -17.46 -3.48 -2.40
N PRO A 60 -18.69 -3.35 -1.90
CA PRO A 60 -19.53 -4.51 -1.54
C PRO A 60 -19.80 -5.49 -2.69
N SER A 61 -19.72 -5.05 -3.95
CA SER A 61 -19.86 -5.91 -5.12
C SER A 61 -18.56 -6.63 -5.49
N GLY A 62 -17.46 -6.37 -4.78
CA GLY A 62 -16.14 -6.96 -5.03
C GLY A 62 -15.30 -6.21 -6.05
N GLU A 63 -15.79 -5.07 -6.55
CA GLU A 63 -15.01 -4.21 -7.44
C GLU A 63 -13.81 -3.62 -6.69
N VAL A 64 -12.66 -3.61 -7.35
CA VAL A 64 -11.41 -3.09 -6.78
C VAL A 64 -10.97 -1.84 -7.53
N THR A 65 -10.75 -0.76 -6.80
CA THR A 65 -10.34 0.53 -7.36
C THR A 65 -9.06 1.06 -6.70
N ASN A 66 -8.26 1.80 -7.46
CA ASN A 66 -7.14 2.57 -6.91
C ASN A 66 -7.71 3.77 -6.13
N VAL A 67 -7.40 3.87 -4.84
CA VAL A 67 -7.86 4.94 -3.97
C VAL A 67 -6.69 5.59 -3.23
N TYR A 68 -6.90 6.80 -2.73
CA TYR A 68 -5.95 7.50 -1.87
C TYR A 68 -6.58 7.65 -0.48
N VAL A 69 -5.82 7.28 0.55
CA VAL A 69 -6.15 7.51 1.97
C VAL A 69 -5.07 8.35 2.62
#